data_AF-A0A816EGI1-F1
#
_entry.id   AF-A0A816EGI1-F1
#
_cell.length_a   1.000
_cell.length_b   1.000
_cell.length_c   1.000
_cell.angle_alpha   90.00
_cell.angle_beta   90.00
_cell.angle_gamma   90.00
#
_symmetry.space_group_name_H-M   'P 1'
#
loop_
_entity.id
_entity.type
_entity.pdbx_description
1 polymer ?
#
loop_
_entity_poly.entity_id
_entity_poly.type
_entity_poly.pdbx_seq_one_letter_code
_entity_poly.pdbx_strand_id
1 'polypeptide(L)'
;MAYDLELDMFRAMCAAAWILFALIMKNVVLLVILAVQRRKNAMYKVPEDVETFSAAQQHSSTDDWSLAGRIQRVLANDTEYIPYFIGLLIFFFCGLPATGAQNQHHLARVLTYGLFFTLGRYLHTIGYLAKRTYIRIAGFLITIIFLFVISIDHVYYVTKALNNYKSKP
;
A
#
# COMPACT_ATOMS: atom_id res chain seq x y z
N MET A 1 -23.16 -6.47 -23.49
CA MET A 1 -23.53 -6.38 -22.06
C MET A 1 -22.70 -7.31 -21.18
N ALA A 2 -22.72 -8.65 -21.35
CA ALA A 2 -21.84 -9.53 -20.57
C ALA A 2 -20.34 -9.34 -20.89
N TYR A 3 -20.02 -9.19 -22.19
CA TYR A 3 -18.66 -8.90 -22.67
C TYR A 3 -18.07 -7.59 -22.11
N ASP A 4 -18.90 -6.55 -21.95
CA ASP A 4 -18.45 -5.25 -21.45
C ASP A 4 -18.08 -5.31 -19.97
N LEU A 5 -18.80 -6.13 -19.18
CA LEU A 5 -18.52 -6.38 -17.77
C LEU A 5 -17.22 -7.17 -17.58
N GLU A 6 -17.05 -8.27 -18.32
CA GLU A 6 -15.83 -9.08 -18.25
C GLU A 6 -14.58 -8.27 -18.63
N LEU A 7 -14.69 -7.44 -19.66
CA LEU A 7 -13.61 -6.55 -20.08
C LEU A 7 -13.29 -5.47 -19.04
N ASP A 8 -14.30 -4.85 -18.41
CA ASP A 8 -14.08 -3.87 -17.35
C ASP A 8 -13.43 -4.51 -16.11
N MET A 9 -13.87 -5.71 -15.73
CA MET A 9 -13.26 -6.49 -14.64
C MET A 9 -11.80 -6.83 -14.94
N PHE A 10 -11.50 -7.32 -16.15
CA PHE A 10 -10.12 -7.62 -16.55
C PHE A 10 -9.23 -6.38 -16.50
N ARG A 11 -9.72 -5.23 -17.00
CA ARG A 11 -9.02 -3.95 -16.92
C ARG A 11 -8.81 -3.51 -15.47
N ALA A 12 -9.81 -3.68 -14.61
CA ALA A 12 -9.70 -3.37 -13.19
C ALA A 12 -8.64 -4.24 -12.49
N MET A 13 -8.58 -5.53 -12.79
CA MET A 13 -7.54 -6.44 -12.27
C MET A 13 -6.15 -6.03 -12.74
N CYS A 14 -5.99 -5.67 -14.02
CA CYS A 14 -4.74 -5.14 -14.55
C CYS A 14 -4.33 -3.85 -13.85
N ALA A 15 -5.27 -2.92 -13.64
CA ALA A 15 -5.02 -1.68 -12.92
C ALA A 15 -4.58 -1.95 -11.48
N ALA A 16 -5.24 -2.86 -10.77
CA ALA A 16 -4.86 -3.27 -9.42
C ALA A 16 -3.43 -3.84 -9.40
N ALA A 17 -3.07 -4.70 -10.34
CA ALA A 17 -1.71 -5.25 -10.45
C ALA A 17 -0.66 -4.15 -10.62
N TRP A 18 -0.91 -3.15 -11.47
CA TRP A 18 -0.01 -2.00 -11.66
C TRP A 18 0.12 -1.13 -10.41
N ILE A 19 -0.98 -0.89 -9.70
CA ILE A 19 -0.99 -0.17 -8.42
C ILE A 19 -0.14 -0.91 -7.38
N LEU A 20 -0.34 -2.22 -7.23
CA LEU A 20 0.44 -3.05 -6.31
C LEU A 20 1.91 -3.08 -6.69
N PHE A 21 2.21 -3.22 -7.98
CA PHE A 21 3.58 -3.15 -8.48
C PHE A 21 4.24 -1.82 -8.11
N ALA A 22 3.57 -0.68 -8.32
CA ALA A 22 4.10 0.64 -7.97
C ALA A 22 4.38 0.79 -6.45
N LEU A 23 3.54 0.21 -5.60
CA LEU A 23 3.72 0.19 -4.15
C LEU A 23 4.88 -0.73 -3.72
N ILE A 24 5.00 -1.91 -4.32
CA ILE A 24 6.09 -2.87 -4.04
C ILE A 24 7.42 -2.28 -4.49
N MET A 25 7.49 -1.74 -5.71
CA MET A 25 8.70 -1.13 -6.24
C MET A 25 9.20 0.02 -5.38
N LYS A 26 8.29 0.83 -4.81
CA LYS A 26 8.64 1.85 -3.82
C LYS A 26 9.37 1.24 -2.62
N ASN A 27 8.88 0.13 -2.06
CA ASN A 27 9.49 -0.54 -0.92
C ASN A 27 10.83 -1.19 -1.28
N VAL A 28 10.95 -1.78 -2.47
CA VAL A 28 12.22 -2.31 -2.99
C VAL A 28 13.27 -1.20 -3.07
N VAL A 29 12.93 -0.04 -3.63
CA VAL A 29 13.83 1.11 -3.69
C VAL A 29 14.26 1.56 -2.30
N LEU A 30 13.33 1.64 -1.34
CA LEU A 30 13.65 1.99 0.05
C LEU A 30 14.58 0.97 0.71
N LEU A 31 14.38 -0.33 0.47
CA LEU A 31 15.26 -1.39 0.97
C LEU A 31 16.68 -1.28 0.39
N VAL A 32 16.81 -0.99 -0.91
CA VAL A 32 18.12 -0.76 -1.55
C VAL A 32 18.80 0.45 -0.92
N ILE A 33 18.09 1.57 -0.76
CA ILE A 33 18.64 2.77 -0.10
C ILE A 33 19.06 2.45 1.35
N LEU A 34 18.24 1.70 2.09
CA LEU A 34 18.55 1.29 3.45
C LEU A 34 19.82 0.43 3.52
N ALA A 35 19.97 -0.55 2.63
CA ALA A 35 21.16 -1.39 2.56
C ALA A 35 22.42 -0.57 2.28
N VAL A 36 22.35 0.36 1.32
CA VAL A 36 23.45 1.29 1.02
C VAL A 36 23.79 2.18 2.22
N GLN A 37 22.77 2.71 2.91
CA GLN A 37 22.96 3.55 4.10
C GLN A 37 23.57 2.77 5.26
N ARG A 38 23.17 1.50 5.46
CA ARG A 38 23.77 0.64 6.48
C ARG A 38 25.24 0.38 6.21
N ARG A 39 25.59 0.04 4.97
CA ARG A 39 26.97 -0.21 4.57
C ARG A 39 27.85 1.04 4.70
N LYS A 40 27.35 2.21 4.25
CA LYS A 40 28.11 3.48 4.33
C LYS A 40 28.42 3.92 5.75
N ASN A 41 27.55 3.61 6.70
CA ASN A 41 27.67 4.05 8.10
C ASN A 41 28.04 2.90 9.05
N ALA A 42 28.49 1.76 8.53
CA ALA A 42 28.81 0.54 9.29
C ALA A 42 27.72 0.13 10.30
N MET A 43 26.44 0.33 9.94
CA MET A 43 25.28 0.01 10.77
C MET A 43 24.79 -1.42 10.46
N TYR A 44 25.45 -2.40 11.05
CA TYR A 44 25.09 -3.82 10.89
C TYR A 44 24.28 -4.29 12.10
N LYS A 45 23.19 -5.04 11.84
CA LYS A 45 22.36 -5.65 12.89
C LYS A 45 22.73 -7.10 13.19
N VAL A 46 23.33 -7.76 12.22
CA VAL A 46 23.61 -9.20 12.19
C VAL A 46 25.10 -9.38 12.46
N PRO A 47 25.51 -10.22 13.43
CA PRO A 47 26.92 -10.37 13.81
C PRO A 47 27.79 -10.87 12.64
N GLU A 48 27.25 -11.70 11.76
CA GLU A 48 27.93 -12.18 10.55
C GLU A 48 28.30 -11.02 9.59
N ASP A 49 27.44 -10.00 9.49
CA ASP A 49 27.71 -8.80 8.69
C ASP A 49 28.81 -7.94 9.35
N VAL A 50 28.86 -7.91 10.69
CA VAL A 50 29.89 -7.19 11.45
C VAL A 50 31.25 -7.84 11.18
N GLU A 51 31.35 -9.16 11.27
CA GLU A 51 32.59 -9.89 11.02
C GLU A 51 33.08 -9.74 9.58
N THR A 52 32.15 -9.74 8.62
CA THR A 52 32.48 -9.66 7.18
C THR A 52 32.85 -8.25 6.74
N PHE A 53 32.23 -7.22 7.32
CA PHE A 53 32.30 -5.85 6.79
C PHE A 53 32.84 -4.80 7.76
N SER A 54 33.11 -5.15 9.03
CA SER A 54 33.66 -4.22 10.00
C SER A 54 35.07 -4.61 10.42
N ALA A 55 36.06 -3.88 9.91
CA ALA A 55 37.45 -4.02 10.35
C ALA A 55 37.82 -3.10 11.53
N ALA A 56 36.99 -2.12 11.92
CA ALA A 56 37.40 -1.17 12.96
C ALA A 56 36.34 -0.33 13.69
N GLN A 57 35.10 -0.15 13.23
CA GLN A 57 34.17 0.77 13.89
C GLN A 57 32.71 0.29 13.84
N GLN A 58 32.20 -0.13 14.99
CA GLN A 58 30.77 -0.20 15.25
C GLN A 58 30.32 1.16 15.78
N HIS A 59 29.51 1.90 15.01
CA HIS A 59 28.71 2.97 15.60
C HIS A 59 27.42 2.36 16.13
N SER A 60 27.41 2.07 17.43
CA SER A 60 26.25 1.59 18.16
C SER A 60 25.26 2.74 18.39
N SER A 61 24.56 3.14 17.34
CA SER A 61 23.16 3.57 17.43
C SER A 61 22.73 3.97 16.02
N THR A 62 21.79 3.22 15.47
CA THR A 62 20.85 3.84 14.54
C THR A 62 20.09 4.88 15.35
N ASP A 63 20.57 6.13 15.37
CA ASP A 63 19.74 7.26 15.79
C ASP A 63 18.41 7.10 15.06
N ASP A 64 17.32 7.06 15.81
CA ASP A 64 16.00 6.90 15.24
C ASP A 64 15.76 7.97 14.18
N TRP A 65 16.32 9.16 14.34
CA TRP A 65 16.18 10.25 13.37
C TRP A 65 17.21 10.21 12.24
N SER A 66 18.10 9.23 12.18
CA SER A 66 18.93 8.93 11.01
C SER A 66 18.09 8.57 9.78
N LEU A 67 18.66 8.70 8.58
CA LEU A 67 17.96 8.31 7.35
C LEU A 67 17.56 6.82 7.38
N ALA A 68 18.43 5.95 7.89
CA ALA A 68 18.14 4.52 8.01
C ALA A 68 17.01 4.23 9.00
N GLY A 69 16.95 4.94 10.13
CA GLY A 69 15.84 4.85 11.09
C GLY A 69 14.51 5.32 10.49
N ARG A 70 14.53 6.45 9.77
CA ARG A 70 13.34 6.95 9.06
C ARG A 70 12.84 5.99 7.99
N ILE A 71 13.72 5.39 7.19
CA ILE A 71 13.34 4.39 6.18
C ILE A 71 12.72 3.16 6.85
N GLN A 72 13.30 2.67 7.95
CA GLN A 72 12.73 1.53 8.70
C GLN A 72 11.31 1.83 9.19
N ARG A 73 11.04 3.04 9.69
CA ARG A 73 9.68 3.44 10.10
C ARG A 73 8.71 3.53 8.92
N VAL A 74 9.15 4.01 7.76
CA VAL A 74 8.32 4.01 6.55
C VAL A 74 7.95 2.57 6.17
N LEU A 75 8.95 1.68 6.11
CA LEU A 75 8.74 0.28 5.76
C LEU A 75 7.83 -0.44 6.76
N ALA A 76 8.02 -0.21 8.06
CA ALA A 76 7.13 -0.75 9.10
C ALA A 76 5.68 -0.27 8.94
N ASN A 77 5.49 1.01 8.61
CA ASN A 77 4.17 1.53 8.32
C ASN A 77 3.59 0.92 7.03
N ASP A 78 4.40 0.72 5.99
CA ASP A 78 3.95 0.05 4.77
C ASP A 78 3.56 -1.42 5.01
N THR A 79 4.22 -2.12 5.92
CA THR A 79 3.85 -3.51 6.29
C THR A 79 2.50 -3.60 7.01
N GLU A 80 1.97 -2.50 7.54
CA GLU A 80 0.62 -2.47 8.10
C GLU A 80 -0.41 -2.10 7.01
N TYR A 81 -0.20 -0.96 6.34
CA TYR A 81 -1.24 -0.38 5.48
C TYR A 81 -1.34 -1.02 4.08
N ILE A 82 -0.23 -1.50 3.49
CA ILE A 82 -0.29 -2.14 2.17
C ILE A 82 -1.04 -3.47 2.25
N PRO A 83 -0.79 -4.36 3.24
CA PRO A 83 -1.59 -5.57 3.39
C PRO A 83 -3.08 -5.31 3.60
N TYR A 84 -3.46 -4.28 4.37
CA TYR A 84 -4.88 -3.90 4.49
C TYR A 84 -5.49 -3.50 3.15
N PHE A 85 -4.78 -2.71 2.34
CA PHE A 85 -5.23 -2.34 1.00
C PHE A 85 -5.35 -3.56 0.07
N ILE A 86 -4.37 -4.48 0.10
CA ILE A 86 -4.43 -5.74 -0.66
C ILE A 86 -5.64 -6.56 -0.24
N GLY A 87 -5.88 -6.70 1.07
CA GLY A 87 -7.04 -7.42 1.59
C GLY A 87 -8.36 -6.85 1.06
N LEU A 88 -8.51 -5.52 1.09
CA LEU A 88 -9.70 -4.84 0.56
C LEU A 88 -9.85 -5.03 -0.96
N LEU A 89 -8.76 -5.02 -1.74
CA LEU A 89 -8.81 -5.36 -3.16
C LEU A 89 -9.20 -6.82 -3.41
N ILE A 90 -8.72 -7.76 -2.61
CA ILE A 90 -9.12 -9.18 -2.73
C ILE A 90 -10.62 -9.31 -2.44
N PHE A 91 -11.11 -8.69 -1.36
CA PHE A 91 -12.54 -8.67 -1.06
C PHE A 91 -13.36 -8.02 -2.17
N PHE A 92 -12.83 -6.97 -2.81
CA PHE A 92 -13.45 -6.34 -3.98
C PHE A 92 -13.68 -7.35 -5.08
N PHE A 93 -12.61 -7.98 -5.57
CA PHE A 93 -12.68 -8.89 -6.72
C PHE A 93 -13.45 -10.17 -6.40
N CYS A 94 -13.30 -10.73 -5.19
CA CYS A 94 -14.06 -11.90 -4.75
C CYS A 94 -15.55 -11.61 -4.56
N GLY A 95 -15.92 -10.37 -4.23
CA GLY A 95 -17.31 -9.94 -4.07
C GLY A 95 -18.05 -9.66 -5.38
N LEU A 96 -17.32 -9.46 -6.49
CA LEU A 96 -17.93 -9.10 -7.79
C LEU A 96 -18.98 -10.10 -8.28
N PRO A 97 -18.72 -11.42 -8.28
CA PRO A 97 -19.69 -12.41 -8.78
C PRO A 97 -21.02 -12.38 -8.01
N ALA A 98 -20.97 -12.02 -6.72
CA ALA A 98 -22.15 -11.99 -5.85
C ALA A 98 -22.99 -10.70 -6.02
N THR A 99 -22.38 -9.60 -6.47
CA THR A 99 -23.08 -8.30 -6.53
C THR A 99 -23.93 -8.09 -7.78
N GLY A 100 -23.70 -8.88 -8.85
CA GLY A 100 -24.56 -8.95 -10.05
C GLY A 100 -24.88 -7.61 -10.74
N ALA A 101 -24.12 -6.56 -10.44
CA ALA A 101 -24.53 -5.19 -10.73
C ALA A 101 -23.93 -4.73 -12.07
N GLN A 102 -24.75 -4.73 -13.11
CA GLN A 102 -24.42 -4.28 -14.47
C GLN A 102 -23.97 -2.80 -14.59
N ASN A 103 -24.05 -2.00 -13.50
CA ASN A 103 -23.71 -0.57 -13.49
C ASN A 103 -22.46 -0.22 -12.65
N GLN A 104 -21.59 -1.19 -12.37
CA GLN A 104 -20.37 -0.92 -11.61
C GLN A 104 -19.20 -0.63 -12.56
N HIS A 105 -18.74 0.62 -12.58
CA HIS A 105 -17.47 1.01 -13.20
C HIS A 105 -16.30 0.51 -12.32
N HIS A 106 -15.97 -0.77 -12.40
CA HIS A 106 -14.96 -1.42 -11.55
C HIS A 106 -13.59 -0.82 -11.79
N LEU A 107 -13.22 -0.59 -13.05
CA LEU A 107 -11.94 0.04 -13.39
C LEU A 107 -11.82 1.43 -12.75
N ALA A 108 -12.86 2.27 -12.88
CA ALA A 108 -12.84 3.63 -12.34
C ALA A 108 -12.69 3.62 -10.81
N ARG A 109 -13.35 2.69 -10.11
CA ARG A 109 -13.23 2.54 -8.65
C ARG A 109 -11.82 2.12 -8.24
N VAL A 110 -11.28 1.06 -8.87
CA VAL A 110 -9.92 0.59 -8.59
C VAL A 110 -8.89 1.67 -8.87
N LEU A 111 -9.00 2.38 -10.00
CA LEU A 111 -8.11 3.49 -10.31
C LEU A 111 -8.23 4.62 -9.29
N THR A 112 -9.44 5.04 -8.94
CA THR A 112 -9.64 6.12 -7.97
C THR A 112 -9.04 5.75 -6.62
N TYR A 113 -9.45 4.62 -6.02
CA TYR A 113 -8.97 4.22 -4.71
C TYR A 113 -7.47 3.92 -4.72
N GLY A 114 -6.99 3.21 -5.74
CA GLY A 114 -5.59 2.83 -5.85
C GLY A 114 -4.65 3.99 -6.12
N LEU A 115 -5.04 4.96 -6.96
CA LEU A 115 -4.23 6.16 -7.21
C LEU A 115 -4.13 7.03 -5.97
N PHE A 116 -5.24 7.32 -5.29
CA PHE A 116 -5.21 8.14 -4.08
C PHE A 116 -4.51 7.44 -2.91
N PHE A 117 -4.72 6.13 -2.74
CA PHE A 117 -3.97 5.35 -1.77
C PHE A 117 -2.47 5.41 -2.05
N THR A 118 -2.06 5.15 -3.31
CA THR A 118 -0.66 5.20 -3.73
C THR A 118 -0.06 6.59 -3.51
N LEU A 119 -0.77 7.64 -3.92
CA LEU A 119 -0.35 9.02 -3.70
C LEU A 119 -0.16 9.31 -2.21
N GLY A 120 -1.09 8.89 -1.36
CA GLY A 120 -0.99 9.00 0.10
C GLY A 120 0.27 8.31 0.64
N ARG A 121 0.57 7.08 0.20
CA ARG A 121 1.77 6.32 0.59
C ARG A 121 3.07 7.00 0.15
N TYR A 122 3.11 7.51 -1.08
CA TYR A 122 4.27 8.23 -1.60
C TYR A 122 4.47 9.56 -0.87
N LEU A 123 3.41 10.34 -0.65
CA LEU A 123 3.46 11.59 0.09
C LEU A 123 3.94 11.37 1.53
N HIS A 124 3.42 10.34 2.19
CA HIS A 124 3.84 9.93 3.53
C HIS A 124 5.34 9.57 3.57
N THR A 125 5.80 8.77 2.60
CA THR A 125 7.21 8.36 2.44
C THR A 125 8.11 9.59 2.25
N ILE A 126 7.78 10.46 1.29
CA ILE A 126 8.53 11.68 0.99
C ILE A 126 8.57 12.59 2.23
N GLY A 127 7.45 12.77 2.92
CA GLY A 127 7.38 13.54 4.17
C GLY A 127 8.33 12.99 5.24
N TYR A 128 8.42 11.67 5.39
CA TYR A 128 9.39 11.03 6.29
C TYR A 128 10.84 11.27 5.87
N LEU A 129 11.17 11.08 4.60
CA LEU A 129 12.54 11.22 4.11
C LEU A 129 13.03 12.66 4.18
N ALA A 130 12.17 13.61 3.81
CA ALA A 130 12.42 15.05 3.79
C ALA A 130 12.27 15.74 5.17
N LYS A 131 11.93 14.98 6.23
CA LYS A 131 11.68 15.51 7.59
C LYS A 131 10.58 16.58 7.63
N ARG A 132 9.54 16.44 6.79
CA ARG A 132 8.41 17.38 6.70
C ARG A 132 7.19 16.78 7.41
N THR A 133 6.98 17.16 8.67
CA THR A 133 5.93 16.63 9.54
C THR A 133 4.52 16.73 8.95
N TYR A 134 4.13 17.90 8.46
CA TYR A 134 2.78 18.11 7.92
C TYR A 134 2.50 17.31 6.65
N ILE A 135 3.49 17.18 5.76
CA ILE A 135 3.39 16.37 4.54
C ILE A 135 3.23 14.89 4.90
N ARG A 136 4.01 14.40 5.87
CA ARG A 136 3.89 13.04 6.40
C ARG A 136 2.46 12.80 6.92
N ILE A 137 1.96 13.68 7.80
CA ILE A 137 0.63 13.54 8.38
C ILE A 137 -0.45 13.58 7.30
N ALA A 138 -0.35 14.49 6.33
CA ALA A 138 -1.29 14.57 5.22
C ALA A 138 -1.33 13.27 4.41
N GLY A 139 -0.16 12.71 4.04
CA GLY A 139 -0.09 11.42 3.32
C GLY A 139 -0.68 10.26 4.12
N PHE A 140 -0.45 10.24 5.44
CA PHE A 140 -1.05 9.26 6.35
C PHE A 140 -2.58 9.39 6.40
N LEU A 141 -3.11 10.60 6.56
CA LEU A 141 -4.56 10.84 6.62
C LEU A 141 -5.23 10.47 5.29
N ILE A 142 -4.65 10.83 4.14
CA ILE A 142 -5.15 10.41 2.83
C ILE A 142 -5.22 8.88 2.75
N THR A 143 -4.18 8.17 3.22
CA THR A 143 -4.16 6.70 3.24
C THR A 143 -5.33 6.14 4.05
N ILE A 144 -5.53 6.64 5.28
CA ILE A 144 -6.61 6.16 6.17
C ILE A 144 -7.99 6.48 5.60
N ILE A 145 -8.20 7.71 5.12
CA ILE A 145 -9.49 8.14 4.55
C ILE A 145 -9.87 7.23 3.39
N PHE A 146 -8.94 6.92 2.49
CA PHE A 146 -9.23 6.07 1.34
C PHE A 146 -9.42 4.59 1.71
N LEU A 147 -8.71 4.08 2.73
CA LEU A 147 -9.00 2.76 3.30
C LEU A 147 -10.39 2.69 3.93
N PHE A 148 -10.82 3.76 4.59
CA PHE A 148 -12.15 3.83 5.17
C PHE A 148 -13.23 3.93 4.09
N VAL A 149 -13.04 4.77 3.09
CA VAL A 149 -13.97 4.93 1.96
C VAL A 149 -14.14 3.63 1.20
N ILE A 150 -13.05 2.94 0.83
CA ILE A 150 -13.15 1.65 0.13
C ILE A 150 -13.85 0.62 1.01
N SER A 151 -13.63 0.62 2.33
CA SER A 151 -14.31 -0.30 3.26
C SER A 151 -15.83 -0.06 3.33
N ILE A 152 -16.26 1.20 3.47
CA ILE A 152 -17.69 1.56 3.45
C ILE A 152 -18.32 1.18 2.12
N ASP A 153 -17.64 1.50 1.02
CA ASP A 153 -18.09 1.20 -0.33
C ASP A 153 -18.32 -0.32 -0.50
N HIS A 154 -17.42 -1.16 0.02
CA HIS A 154 -17.62 -2.61 0.06
C HIS A 154 -18.84 -3.03 0.87
N VAL A 155 -18.97 -2.54 2.10
CA VAL A 155 -20.10 -2.88 2.98
C VAL A 155 -21.43 -2.50 2.32
N TYR A 156 -21.49 -1.34 1.67
CA TYR A 156 -22.67 -0.90 0.93
C TYR A 156 -23.05 -1.89 -0.18
N TYR A 157 -22.10 -2.26 -1.05
CA TYR A 157 -22.39 -3.15 -2.17
C TYR A 157 -22.72 -4.58 -1.73
N VAL A 158 -22.05 -5.11 -0.71
CA VAL A 158 -22.39 -6.42 -0.14
C VAL A 158 -23.79 -6.40 0.46
N THR A 159 -24.14 -5.36 1.23
CA THR A 159 -25.47 -5.23 1.83
C THR A 159 -26.56 -5.14 0.76
N LYS A 160 -26.31 -4.35 -0.29
CA LYS A 160 -27.23 -4.23 -1.43
C LYS A 160 -27.43 -5.57 -2.15
N ALA A 161 -26.35 -6.33 -2.36
CA ALA A 161 -26.41 -7.65 -2.97
C ALA A 161 -27.22 -8.65 -2.13
N LEU A 162 -27.00 -8.67 -0.80
CA LEU A 162 -27.74 -9.52 0.12
C LEU A 162 -29.23 -9.19 0.13
N ASN A 163 -29.59 -7.92 0.10
CA ASN A 163 -31.00 -7.50 0.04
C ASN A 163 -31.67 -7.94 -1.27
N ASN A 164 -30.98 -7.79 -2.40
CA ASN A 164 -31.47 -8.25 -3.71
C ASN A 164 -31.65 -9.77 -3.77
N TYR A 165 -30.79 -10.53 -3.08
CA TYR A 165 -30.92 -11.98 -2.96
C TYR A 165 -32.17 -12.37 -2.16
N LYS A 166 -32.41 -11.72 -1.01
CA LYS A 166 -33.60 -11.98 -0.17
C LYS A 166 -34.92 -11.62 -0.85
N SER A 167 -34.91 -10.66 -1.77
CA SER A 167 -36.11 -10.20 -2.48
C SER A 167 -36.48 -11.04 -3.72
N LYS A 168 -35.66 -12.03 -4.10
CA LYS A 168 -36.03 -12.96 -5.18
C LYS A 168 -37.00 -14.00 -4.61
N PRO A 169 -38.22 -14.12 -5.17
CA PRO A 169 -39.21 -15.11 -4.75
C PRO A 169 -38.74 -16.54 -5.04
#